data_AF-A0A3A0CQ50-F1
#
_entry.id   AF-A0A3A0CQ50-F1
#
_cell.length_a   1.000
_cell.length_b   1.000
_cell.length_c   1.000
_cell.angle_alpha   90.00
_cell.angle_beta   90.00
_cell.angle_gamma   90.00
#
_symmetry.space_group_name_H-M   'P 1'
#
loop_
_entity.id
_entity.type
_entity.pdbx_description
1 polymer ?
#
loop_
_entity_poly.entity_id
_entity_poly.type
_entity_poly.pdbx_seq_one_letter_code
_entity_poly.pdbx_strand_id
1 'polypeptide(L)' 'MGNIIRELAGYTGASDPAAMVEEMSLIMEGAYVTQQVTGSPKTAPIARRLVNEVVARYVS' A
#
# COMPACT_ATOMS: atom_id res chain seq x y z
N MET A 1 2.52 4.25 11.19
CA MET A 1 2.17 3.29 10.11
C MET A 1 3.41 2.76 9.38
N GLY A 2 4.29 3.62 8.85
CA GLY A 2 5.42 3.21 8.01
C GLY A 2 6.44 2.25 8.64
N ASN A 3 6.73 2.33 9.95
CA ASN A 3 7.71 1.42 10.58
C ASN A 3 7.28 -0.05 10.60
N ILE A 4 6.00 -0.34 10.88
CA ILE A 4 5.48 -1.73 10.92
C ILE A 4 5.47 -2.34 9.52
N ILE A 5 5.08 -1.57 8.50
CA ILE A 5 5.05 -2.04 7.12
C ILE A 5 6.48 -2.28 6.62
N ARG A 6 7.45 -1.45 7.04
CA ARG A 6 8.86 -1.63 6.69
C ARG A 6 9.46 -2.89 7.29
N GLU A 7 9.18 -3.17 8.56
CA GLU A 7 9.60 -4.43 9.17
C GLU A 7 8.98 -5.63 8.45
N LEU A 8 7.67 -5.60 8.18
CA LEU A 8 6.98 -6.66 7.44
C LEU A 8 7.56 -6.86 6.04
N ALA A 9 7.84 -5.78 5.29
CA ALA A 9 8.47 -5.85 3.97
C ALA A 9 9.89 -6.46 4.03
N GLY A 10 10.64 -6.17 5.11
CA GLY A 10 11.93 -6.81 5.37
C GLY A 10 11.81 -8.32 5.58
N TYR A 11 10.79 -8.78 6.32
CA TYR A 11 10.55 -10.21 6.54
C TYR A 11 10.07 -10.95 5.28
N THR A 12 9.43 -10.26 4.34
CA THR A 12 8.94 -10.86 3.09
C THR A 12 10.02 -11.00 2.01
N GLY A 13 11.26 -10.56 2.26
CA GLY A 13 12.32 -10.58 1.25
C GLY A 13 12.12 -9.55 0.14
N ALA A 14 11.46 -8.42 0.44
CA ALA A 14 11.25 -7.38 -0.55
C ALA A 14 12.59 -6.84 -1.07
N SER A 15 12.70 -6.66 -2.39
CA SER A 15 13.91 -6.16 -3.06
C SER A 15 14.27 -4.74 -2.63
N ASP A 16 13.27 -3.91 -2.34
CA ASP A 16 13.39 -2.60 -1.72
C ASP A 16 12.23 -2.35 -0.73
N PRO A 17 12.40 -2.70 0.55
CA PRO A 17 11.37 -2.53 1.57
C PRO A 17 10.97 -1.06 1.79
N ALA A 18 11.88 -0.11 1.55
CA ALA A 18 11.61 1.31 1.77
C ALA A 18 10.66 1.85 0.71
N ALA A 19 10.97 1.58 -0.56
CA ALA A 19 10.15 1.99 -1.70
C ALA A 19 8.77 1.32 -1.67
N MET A 20 8.72 0.02 -1.34
CA MET A 20 7.47 -0.70 -1.18
C MET A 20 6.54 -0.04 -0.14
N VAL A 21 7.08 0.34 1.02
CA VAL A 21 6.32 1.00 2.09
C VAL A 21 5.81 2.37 1.66
N GLU A 22 6.64 3.14 0.96
CA GLU A 22 6.27 4.48 0.48
C GLU A 22 5.11 4.40 -0.50
N GLU A 23 5.20 3.54 -1.52
CA GLU A 23 4.12 3.33 -2.50
C GLU A 23 2.83 2.87 -1.81
N MET A 24 2.90 1.89 -0.91
CA MET A 24 1.74 1.41 -0.16
C MET A 24 1.11 2.51 0.69
N SER A 25 1.92 3.35 1.33
CA SER A 25 1.44 4.45 2.18
C SER A 25 0.67 5.48 1.36
N LEU A 26 1.21 5.90 0.21
CA LEU A 26 0.54 6.84 -0.69
C LEU A 26 -0.78 6.29 -1.24
N ILE A 27 -0.83 4.99 -1.58
CA ILE A 27 -2.08 4.34 -2.03
C ILE A 27 -3.14 4.38 -0.92
N MET A 28 -2.77 4.05 0.32
CA MET A 28 -3.70 4.04 1.45
C MET A 28 -4.19 5.45 1.80
N GLU A 29 -3.29 6.45 1.80
CA GLU A 29 -3.64 7.85 2.05
C GLU A 29 -4.58 8.38 0.97
N GLY A 30 -4.25 8.16 -0.30
CA GLY A 30 -5.10 8.55 -1.43
C GLY A 30 -6.48 7.89 -1.38
N ALA A 31 -6.53 6.62 -0.96
CA ALA A 31 -7.79 5.91 -0.77
C ALA A 31 -8.61 6.48 0.39
N TYR A 32 -7.96 6.81 1.50
CA TYR A 32 -8.64 7.41 2.64
C TYR A 32 -9.23 8.78 2.30
N VAL A 33 -8.44 9.65 1.69
CA VAL A 33 -8.88 11.00 1.27
C VAL A 33 -10.00 10.91 0.21
N THR A 34 -9.86 10.04 -0.79
CA THR A 34 -10.88 9.86 -1.83
C THR A 34 -12.19 9.37 -1.24
N GLN A 35 -12.14 8.41 -0.31
CA GLN A 35 -13.33 7.93 0.41
C GLN A 35 -13.98 9.05 1.22
N GLN A 36 -13.18 9.86 1.92
CA GLN A 36 -13.67 10.96 2.75
C GLN A 36 -14.35 12.06 1.92
N VAL A 37 -13.79 12.40 0.75
CA VAL A 37 -14.32 13.47 -0.11
C VAL A 37 -15.52 13.00 -0.95
N THR A 38 -15.48 11.77 -1.46
CA THR A 38 -16.48 11.28 -2.43
C THR A 38 -17.56 10.38 -1.82
N GLY A 39 -17.30 9.79 -0.65
CA GLY A 39 -18.15 8.74 -0.07
C GLY A 39 -18.13 7.41 -0.85
N SER A 40 -17.32 7.27 -1.91
CA SER A 40 -17.38 6.13 -2.82
C SER A 40 -16.93 4.83 -2.16
N PRO A 41 -17.82 3.83 -1.94
CA PRO A 41 -17.46 2.57 -1.29
C PRO A 41 -16.49 1.70 -2.12
N LYS A 42 -16.21 2.10 -3.37
CA LYS A 42 -15.28 1.41 -4.26
C LYS A 42 -13.82 1.70 -3.94
N THR A 43 -13.55 2.74 -3.15
CA THR A 43 -12.20 3.24 -2.92
C THR A 43 -11.30 2.22 -2.22
N ALA A 44 -11.76 1.60 -1.14
CA ALA A 44 -11.00 0.57 -0.44
C ALA A 44 -10.76 -0.71 -1.30
N PRO A 45 -11.77 -1.26 -2.02
CA PRO A 45 -11.53 -2.36 -2.97
C PRO A 45 -10.51 -2.04 -4.06
N ILE A 46 -10.50 -0.81 -4.60
CA ILE A 46 -9.52 -0.38 -5.61
C ILE A 46 -8.12 -0.32 -5.01
N ALA A 47 -7.97 0.34 -3.86
CA ALA A 47 -6.70 0.48 -3.15
C ALA A 47 -6.09 -0.89 -2.81
N ARG A 48 -6.91 -1.84 -2.35
CA ARG A 48 -6.46 -3.21 -2.06
C ARG A 48 -5.86 -3.90 -3.30
N ARG A 49 -6.47 -3.75 -4.47
CA ARG A 49 -5.93 -4.33 -5.71
C ARG A 49 -4.58 -3.69 -6.06
N LEU A 50 -4.46 -2.37 -5.96
CA LEU A 50 -3.20 -1.66 -6.17
C LEU A 50 -2.10 -2.11 -5.20
N VAL A 51 -2.41 -2.24 -3.91
CA VAL A 51 -1.45 -2.74 -2.91
C VAL A 51 -0.97 -4.16 -3.25
N ASN A 52 -1.84 -5.04 -3.73
CA ASN A 52 -1.43 -6.38 -4.15
C ASN A 52 -0.44 -6.35 -5.32
N GLU A 53 -0.63 -5.46 -6.29
CA GLU A 53 0.31 -5.29 -7.41
C GLU A 53 1.67 -4.75 -6.93
N VAL A 54 1.67 -3.83 -5.95
CA VAL A 54 2.91 -3.33 -5.33
C VAL A 54 3.63 -4.47 -4.61
N VAL A 55 2.92 -5.24 -3.77
CA VAL A 55 3.51 -6.39 -3.07
C VAL A 55 4.12 -7.39 -4.08
N ALA A 56 3.37 -7.74 -5.13
CA ALA A 56 3.85 -8.66 -6.16
C ALA A 56 5.14 -8.14 -6.83
N ARG A 57 5.22 -6.84 -7.13
CA ARG A 57 6.41 -6.22 -7.73
C ARG A 57 7.66 -6.34 -6.85
N TYR A 58 7.52 -6.16 -5.54
CA TYR A 58 8.67 -6.06 -4.64
C TYR A 58 9.09 -7.41 -4.02
N VAL A 59 8.20 -8.40 -3.94
CA VAL A 59 8.44 -9.70 -3.27
C VAL A 59 8.73 -10.85 -4.26
N SER A 60 8.78 -10.57 -5.57
CA SER A 60 9.07 -11.57 -6.62
C SER A 60 10.54 -11.97 -6.71
#